data_AF-A0A5B7BRN8-F1
#
_entry.id   AF-A0A5B7BRN8-F1
#
_cell.length_a   1.000
_cell.length_b   1.000
_cell.length_c   1.000
_cell.angle_alpha   90.00
_cell.angle_beta   90.00
_cell.angle_gamma   90.00
#
_symmetry.space_group_name_H-M   'P 1'
#
loop_
_entity.id
_entity.type
_entity.pdbx_description
1 polymer ?
#
loop_
_entity_poly.entity_id
_entity_poly.type
_entity_poly.pdbx_seq_one_letter_code
_entity_poly.pdbx_strand_id
1 'polypeptide(L)'
;IVTGDESHYVAVIMELEARGAKVIPIFAGGLDFSGPVERYFIDPISKKPFVHSVVSLTGFALVGGPARQDHPRAVEALTKLDVPYIVALPLVFQTTEEWLNSTLGLHPIQVALQVALPELDGGMEPIVFSGRDPRTGKSHALHKRVEQLCTRAIKWAELKRKVKAEKKVAITVFSFPPDKGNVGTAAYLNVFASIFSVLKDLQRDGYNVEGLPETSEALIEEVIHDKEAQFSSPNLNIAYKMGVREYHELTPYATALEENWGKAPGNLNSDGENLLVYGKQYGNVFIGVQPTFGYEGDPMRLLFSKSASPHHGFAAYYSFVEK
;
A
#
# COMPACT_ATOMS: atom_id res chain seq x y z
N ILE A 1 16.50 -23.83 6.41
CA ILE A 1 17.93 -24.07 6.10
C ILE A 1 18.50 -25.21 6.95
N VAL A 2 19.01 -24.97 8.17
CA VAL A 2 19.59 -26.08 8.97
C VAL A 2 18.59 -27.20 9.25
N THR A 3 17.33 -26.85 9.47
CA THR A 3 16.23 -27.80 9.71
C THR A 3 15.64 -28.43 8.44
N GLY A 4 16.01 -27.94 7.24
CA GLY A 4 15.36 -28.29 5.98
C GLY A 4 13.92 -27.78 5.81
N ASP A 5 13.38 -27.02 6.77
CA ASP A 5 12.06 -26.38 6.67
C ASP A 5 12.19 -25.02 5.98
N GLU A 6 12.19 -25.02 4.64
CA GLU A 6 12.49 -23.85 3.81
C GLU A 6 11.59 -23.68 2.60
N SER A 7 10.52 -24.48 2.50
CA SER A 7 9.61 -24.47 1.35
C SER A 7 9.00 -23.08 1.08
N HIS A 8 8.67 -22.35 2.15
CA HIS A 8 8.15 -20.99 2.09
C HIS A 8 9.19 -19.96 1.66
N TYR A 9 10.47 -20.14 2.01
CA TYR A 9 11.55 -19.28 1.52
C TYR A 9 11.79 -19.52 0.03
N VAL A 10 11.82 -20.79 -0.40
CA VAL A 10 11.96 -21.17 -1.81
C VAL A 10 10.85 -20.55 -2.65
N ALA A 11 9.60 -20.58 -2.16
CA ALA A 11 8.47 -19.96 -2.86
C ALA A 11 8.65 -18.44 -3.08
N VAL A 12 9.14 -17.70 -2.08
CA VAL A 12 9.40 -16.26 -2.23
C VAL A 12 10.53 -15.99 -3.23
N ILE A 13 11.61 -16.78 -3.17
CA ILE A 13 12.74 -16.63 -4.10
C ILE A 13 12.27 -16.90 -5.53
N MET A 14 11.57 -18.02 -5.77
CA MET A 14 11.07 -18.39 -7.09
C MET A 14 10.09 -17.36 -7.65
N GLU A 15 9.19 -16.80 -6.83
CA GLU A 15 8.23 -15.78 -7.26
C GLU A 15 8.92 -14.46 -7.65
N LEU A 16 9.95 -14.05 -6.91
CA LEU A 16 10.76 -12.87 -7.27
C LEU A 16 11.55 -13.11 -8.57
N GLU A 17 12.15 -14.28 -8.74
CA GLU A 17 12.87 -14.66 -9.96
C GLU A 17 11.94 -14.73 -11.18
N ALA A 18 10.74 -15.30 -11.02
CA ALA A 18 9.71 -15.34 -12.07
C ALA A 18 9.28 -13.94 -12.54
N ARG A 19 9.41 -12.92 -11.67
CA ARG A 19 9.18 -11.51 -11.99
C ARG A 19 10.40 -10.79 -12.56
N GLY A 20 11.49 -11.53 -12.85
CA GLY A 20 12.71 -11.01 -13.44
C GLY A 20 13.65 -10.33 -12.45
N ALA A 21 13.47 -10.53 -11.14
CA ALA A 21 14.39 -9.99 -10.14
C ALA A 21 15.56 -10.95 -9.89
N LYS A 22 16.76 -10.38 -9.72
CA LYS A 22 17.90 -11.09 -9.14
C LYS A 22 17.75 -11.11 -7.62
N VAL A 23 17.69 -12.31 -7.03
CA VAL A 23 17.49 -12.48 -5.59
C VAL A 23 18.84 -12.77 -4.92
N ILE A 24 19.10 -12.12 -3.78
CA ILE A 24 20.29 -12.33 -2.96
C ILE A 24 19.81 -12.76 -1.55
N PRO A 25 19.60 -14.07 -1.31
CA PRO A 25 19.21 -14.53 0.01
C PRO A 25 20.40 -14.46 0.98
N ILE A 26 20.18 -13.86 2.14
CA ILE A 26 21.13 -13.84 3.27
C ILE A 26 20.50 -14.51 4.48
N PHE A 27 21.33 -15.08 5.36
CA PHE A 27 20.88 -15.64 6.62
C PHE A 27 21.94 -15.42 7.70
N ALA A 28 21.51 -15.49 8.97
CA ALA A 28 22.38 -15.45 10.14
C ALA A 28 21.98 -16.56 11.10
N GLY A 29 22.95 -17.15 11.80
CA GLY A 29 22.68 -18.03 12.95
C GLY A 29 22.43 -17.27 14.25
N GLY A 30 22.87 -16.00 14.30
CA GLY A 30 22.62 -15.09 15.42
C GLY A 30 21.37 -14.24 15.20
N LEU A 31 21.14 -13.32 16.14
CA LEU A 31 20.02 -12.38 16.11
C LEU A 31 20.42 -10.99 15.60
N ASP A 32 21.64 -10.85 15.07
CA ASP A 32 22.08 -9.63 14.41
C ASP A 32 22.18 -9.87 12.90
N PHE A 33 21.18 -9.39 12.18
CA PHE A 33 21.11 -9.45 10.72
C PHE A 33 21.76 -8.24 10.04
N SER A 34 22.18 -7.20 10.79
CA SER A 34 22.87 -6.03 10.23
C SER A 34 24.21 -6.39 9.60
N GLY A 35 24.96 -7.32 10.21
CA GLY A 35 26.25 -7.77 9.68
C GLY A 35 26.15 -8.39 8.27
N PRO A 36 25.26 -9.38 8.05
CA PRO A 36 24.98 -9.90 6.71
C PRO A 36 24.47 -8.84 5.72
N VAL A 37 23.60 -7.92 6.16
CA VAL A 37 23.13 -6.82 5.31
C VAL A 37 24.30 -5.97 4.82
N GLU A 38 25.14 -5.47 5.73
CA GLU A 38 26.30 -4.63 5.37
C GLU A 38 27.31 -5.38 4.49
N ARG A 39 27.50 -6.68 4.73
CA ARG A 39 28.49 -7.49 4.00
C ARG A 39 28.05 -7.87 2.59
N TYR A 40 26.78 -8.16 2.38
CA TYR A 40 26.30 -8.78 1.14
C TYR A 40 25.41 -7.87 0.30
N PHE A 41 24.82 -6.82 0.86
CA PHE A 41 23.97 -5.89 0.11
C PHE A 41 24.68 -4.59 -0.27
N ILE A 42 25.83 -4.29 0.33
CA ILE A 42 26.63 -3.10 0.01
C ILE A 42 27.89 -3.51 -0.73
N ASP A 43 28.20 -2.80 -1.81
CA ASP A 43 29.45 -2.96 -2.54
C ASP A 43 30.65 -2.58 -1.65
N PRO A 44 31.59 -3.50 -1.40
CA PRO A 44 32.76 -3.18 -0.57
C PRO A 44 33.64 -2.07 -1.15
N ILE A 45 33.61 -1.87 -2.48
CA ILE A 45 34.41 -0.88 -3.21
C ILE A 45 33.63 0.43 -3.35
N SER A 46 32.49 0.40 -4.03
CA SER A 46 31.73 1.63 -4.33
C SER A 46 30.94 2.17 -3.14
N LYS A 47 30.77 1.37 -2.08
CA LYS A 47 29.93 1.66 -0.91
C LYS A 47 28.47 1.94 -1.24
N LYS A 48 28.01 1.57 -2.45
CA LYS A 48 26.62 1.70 -2.87
C LYS A 48 25.87 0.38 -2.66
N PRO A 49 24.55 0.44 -2.41
CA PRO A 49 23.73 -0.77 -2.35
C PRO A 49 23.67 -1.47 -3.71
N PHE A 50 23.79 -2.80 -3.71
CA PHE A 50 23.53 -3.67 -4.87
C PHE A 50 22.05 -4.04 -5.03
N VAL A 51 21.25 -3.79 -3.99
CA VAL A 51 19.84 -4.13 -3.93
C VAL A 51 18.99 -2.88 -4.11
N HIS A 52 17.74 -3.07 -4.53
CA HIS A 52 16.77 -1.97 -4.72
C HIS A 52 15.64 -1.99 -3.69
N SER A 53 15.47 -3.11 -2.99
CA SER A 53 14.52 -3.33 -1.90
C SER A 53 15.00 -4.53 -1.08
N VAL A 54 14.64 -4.59 0.21
CA VAL A 54 14.92 -5.71 1.10
C VAL A 54 13.61 -6.26 1.65
N VAL A 55 13.48 -7.58 1.65
CA VAL A 55 12.34 -8.29 2.26
C VAL A 55 12.88 -9.19 3.37
N SER A 56 12.63 -8.81 4.62
CA SER A 56 12.89 -9.67 5.77
C SER A 56 11.79 -10.71 5.90
N LEU A 57 12.16 -11.98 5.90
CA LEU A 57 11.25 -13.12 6.09
C LEU A 57 11.32 -13.69 7.52
N THR A 58 12.04 -13.01 8.43
CA THR A 58 12.24 -13.47 9.81
C THR A 58 11.03 -13.17 10.69
N GLY A 59 10.29 -12.11 10.39
CA GLY A 59 9.24 -11.58 11.27
C GLY A 59 9.77 -11.07 12.60
N PHE A 60 11.03 -10.63 12.65
CA PHE A 60 11.65 -10.04 13.85
C PHE A 60 12.40 -8.75 13.51
N ALA A 61 12.78 -8.01 14.54
CA ALA A 61 13.68 -6.86 14.42
C ALA A 61 14.99 -7.26 13.73
N LEU A 62 15.61 -6.33 13.01
CA LEU A 62 16.85 -6.57 12.28
C LEU A 62 18.03 -6.87 13.22
N VAL A 63 18.06 -6.23 14.39
CA VAL A 63 19.12 -6.40 15.38
C VAL A 63 18.52 -6.70 16.75
N GLY A 64 18.76 -7.91 17.23
CA GLY A 64 18.33 -8.41 18.53
C GLY A 64 17.20 -9.44 18.47
N GLY A 65 16.89 -9.99 19.63
CA GLY A 65 15.83 -10.99 19.79
C GLY A 65 14.60 -10.43 20.49
N PRO A 66 13.55 -11.25 20.69
CA PRO A 66 12.34 -10.86 21.39
C PRO A 66 12.57 -10.24 22.78
N ALA A 67 13.64 -10.63 23.47
CA ALA A 67 13.95 -10.17 24.82
C ALA A 67 14.84 -8.90 24.87
N ARG A 68 15.60 -8.60 23.81
CA ARG A 68 16.49 -7.43 23.75
C ARG A 68 16.74 -7.04 22.30
N GLN A 69 16.18 -5.91 21.89
CA GLN A 69 16.36 -5.31 20.57
C GLN A 69 17.36 -4.14 20.63
N ASP A 70 18.01 -3.86 19.51
CA ASP A 70 18.87 -2.68 19.31
C ASP A 70 18.43 -1.93 18.05
N HIS A 71 17.29 -1.23 18.17
CA HIS A 71 16.71 -0.42 17.10
C HIS A 71 17.65 0.67 16.58
N PRO A 72 18.42 1.41 17.42
CA PRO A 72 19.37 2.40 16.92
C PRO A 72 20.38 1.81 15.92
N ARG A 73 20.93 0.62 16.20
CA ARG A 73 21.85 -0.05 15.28
C ARG A 73 21.15 -0.55 14.02
N ALA A 74 19.92 -1.05 14.14
CA ALA A 74 19.11 -1.45 12.99
C ALA A 74 18.86 -0.26 12.05
N VAL A 75 18.43 0.87 12.61
CA VAL A 75 18.18 2.12 11.86
C VAL A 75 19.46 2.63 11.21
N GLU A 76 20.61 2.58 11.89
CA GLU A 76 21.90 2.96 11.31
C GLU A 76 22.23 2.11 10.07
N ALA A 77 22.11 0.78 10.18
CA ALA A 77 22.40 -0.14 9.09
C ALA A 77 21.44 0.05 7.91
N LEU A 78 20.14 0.22 8.17
CA LEU A 78 19.12 0.43 7.13
C LEU A 78 19.24 1.79 6.47
N THR A 79 19.60 2.83 7.22
CA THR A 79 19.85 4.19 6.69
C THR A 79 21.06 4.20 5.76
N LYS A 80 22.14 3.47 6.10
CA LYS A 80 23.28 3.29 5.19
C LYS A 80 22.90 2.58 3.89
N LEU A 81 21.96 1.63 3.97
CA LEU A 81 21.50 0.88 2.80
C LEU A 81 20.57 1.73 1.91
N ASP A 82 19.73 2.59 2.50
CA ASP A 82 18.82 3.53 1.81
C ASP A 82 17.92 2.86 0.74
N VAL A 83 17.28 1.75 1.13
CA VAL A 83 16.31 1.04 0.29
C VAL A 83 15.06 0.68 1.09
N PRO A 84 13.89 0.50 0.44
CA PRO A 84 12.69 0.01 1.09
C PRO A 84 12.94 -1.29 1.85
N TYR A 85 12.57 -1.31 3.14
CA TYR A 85 12.69 -2.45 4.04
C TYR A 85 11.29 -3.00 4.39
N ILE A 86 10.93 -4.14 3.81
CA ILE A 86 9.66 -4.82 4.04
C ILE A 86 9.89 -5.96 5.03
N VAL A 87 8.97 -6.17 5.97
CA VAL A 87 9.07 -7.27 6.94
C VAL A 87 7.85 -8.15 6.82
N ALA A 88 8.01 -9.28 6.13
CA ALA A 88 6.96 -10.26 5.96
C ALA A 88 6.95 -11.26 7.13
N LEU A 89 5.75 -11.69 7.50
CA LEU A 89 5.53 -12.46 8.71
C LEU A 89 5.38 -13.95 8.39
N PRO A 90 6.22 -14.83 8.95
CA PRO A 90 5.88 -16.24 9.05
C PRO A 90 4.91 -16.43 10.22
N LEU A 91 3.88 -17.26 10.05
CA LEU A 91 3.08 -17.71 11.17
C LEU A 91 3.90 -18.65 12.06
N VAL A 92 4.26 -18.17 13.25
CA VAL A 92 5.11 -18.92 14.18
C VAL A 92 4.27 -19.55 15.29
N PHE A 93 3.30 -18.84 15.86
CA PHE A 93 2.57 -19.31 17.04
C PHE A 93 1.14 -19.76 16.75
N GLN A 94 0.68 -19.62 15.51
CA GLN A 94 -0.64 -20.04 15.06
C GLN A 94 -0.53 -20.84 13.77
N THR A 95 -1.45 -21.78 13.60
CA THR A 95 -1.64 -22.54 12.38
C THR A 95 -2.28 -21.67 11.29
N THR A 96 -2.21 -22.15 10.05
CA THR A 96 -2.86 -21.46 8.92
C THR A 96 -4.37 -21.40 9.13
N GLU A 97 -4.97 -22.47 9.64
CA GLU A 97 -6.41 -22.57 9.88
C GLU A 97 -6.88 -21.63 11.00
N GLU A 98 -6.11 -21.53 12.09
CA GLU A 98 -6.40 -20.57 13.16
C GLU A 98 -6.35 -19.13 12.63
N TRP A 99 -5.36 -18.81 11.79
CA TRP A 99 -5.27 -17.48 11.19
C TRP A 99 -6.44 -17.16 10.25
N LEU A 100 -6.81 -18.09 9.37
CA LEU A 100 -7.89 -17.88 8.40
C LEU A 100 -9.27 -17.76 9.06
N ASN A 101 -9.49 -18.47 10.16
CA ASN A 101 -10.76 -18.45 10.90
C ASN A 101 -10.82 -17.34 11.97
N SER A 102 -9.72 -16.62 12.21
CA SER A 102 -9.63 -15.56 13.21
C SER A 102 -10.27 -14.27 12.73
N THR A 103 -11.18 -13.71 13.52
CA THR A 103 -11.72 -12.36 13.29
C THR A 103 -10.73 -11.25 13.63
N LEU A 104 -9.69 -11.56 14.42
CA LEU A 104 -8.63 -10.62 14.82
C LEU A 104 -7.40 -10.68 13.90
N GLY A 105 -7.29 -11.71 13.06
CA GLY A 105 -6.08 -12.01 12.31
C GLY A 105 -5.01 -12.66 13.20
N LEU A 106 -3.88 -11.98 13.40
CA LEU A 106 -2.75 -12.50 14.19
C LEU A 106 -3.08 -12.55 15.69
N HIS A 107 -2.57 -13.55 16.40
CA HIS A 107 -2.57 -13.53 17.87
C HIS A 107 -1.83 -12.29 18.42
N PRO A 108 -2.27 -11.70 19.55
CA PRO A 108 -1.66 -10.50 20.11
C PRO A 108 -0.14 -10.59 20.34
N ILE A 109 0.35 -11.77 20.74
CA ILE A 109 1.79 -12.02 20.91
C ILE A 109 2.55 -11.90 19.58
N GLN A 110 1.97 -12.37 18.47
CA GLN A 110 2.54 -12.22 17.14
C GLN A 110 2.52 -10.77 16.67
N VAL A 111 1.44 -10.03 16.96
CA VAL A 111 1.37 -8.60 16.64
C VAL A 111 2.49 -7.85 17.36
N ALA A 112 2.65 -8.06 18.67
CA ALA A 112 3.69 -7.40 19.43
C ALA A 112 5.10 -7.71 18.90
N LEU A 113 5.39 -8.99 18.62
CA LEU A 113 6.75 -9.41 18.26
C LEU A 113 7.09 -9.21 16.79
N GLN A 114 6.13 -9.43 15.88
CA GLN A 114 6.37 -9.50 14.45
C GLN A 114 5.89 -8.26 13.69
N VAL A 115 5.03 -7.43 14.30
CA VAL A 115 4.55 -6.17 13.70
C VAL A 115 5.16 -4.97 14.42
N ALA A 116 4.89 -4.83 15.72
CA ALA A 116 5.28 -3.64 16.46
C ALA A 116 6.81 -3.47 16.58
N LEU A 117 7.56 -4.56 16.83
CA LEU A 117 9.02 -4.46 16.93
C LEU A 117 9.70 -4.09 15.60
N PRO A 118 9.39 -4.73 14.46
CA PRO A 118 9.98 -4.32 13.19
C PRO A 118 9.56 -2.92 12.72
N GLU A 119 8.38 -2.43 13.11
CA GLU A 119 7.98 -1.04 12.83
C GLU A 119 8.94 -0.02 13.46
N LEU A 120 9.52 -0.34 14.63
CA LEU A 120 10.53 0.51 15.27
C LEU A 120 11.86 0.57 14.50
N ASP A 121 12.14 -0.43 13.66
CA ASP A 121 13.30 -0.41 12.74
C ASP A 121 13.00 0.36 11.44
N GLY A 122 11.74 0.79 11.22
CA GLY A 122 11.26 1.29 9.94
C GLY A 122 10.79 0.20 8.96
N GLY A 123 10.52 -1.01 9.47
CA GLY A 123 9.96 -2.12 8.70
C GLY A 123 8.54 -1.83 8.22
N MET A 124 8.31 -2.01 6.92
CA MET A 124 7.04 -1.73 6.27
C MET A 124 6.27 -3.02 5.94
N GLU A 125 4.95 -2.88 5.77
CA GLU A 125 4.06 -3.89 5.17
C GLU A 125 4.13 -5.30 5.80
N PRO A 126 3.58 -5.48 7.02
CA PRO A 126 3.55 -6.77 7.71
C PRO A 126 2.58 -7.77 7.06
N ILE A 127 2.99 -8.36 5.93
CA ILE A 127 2.20 -9.34 5.17
C ILE A 127 2.56 -10.76 5.65
N VAL A 128 1.56 -11.54 6.07
CA VAL A 128 1.77 -12.96 6.36
C VAL A 128 2.01 -13.70 5.05
N PHE A 129 3.21 -14.25 4.84
CA PHE A 129 3.54 -14.96 3.59
C PHE A 129 3.61 -16.48 3.77
N SER A 130 3.82 -16.94 5.01
CA SER A 130 3.99 -18.35 5.33
C SER A 130 3.03 -18.77 6.44
N GLY A 131 2.41 -19.92 6.23
CA GLY A 131 1.55 -20.60 7.18
C GLY A 131 2.26 -21.74 7.91
N ARG A 132 1.63 -22.25 8.96
CA ARG A 132 2.15 -23.36 9.77
C ARG A 132 1.17 -24.53 9.76
N ASP A 133 1.65 -25.69 9.35
CA ASP A 133 0.84 -26.91 9.26
C ASP A 133 0.54 -27.46 10.67
N PRO A 134 -0.74 -27.72 11.01
CA PRO A 134 -1.13 -28.14 12.37
C PRO A 134 -0.63 -29.54 12.74
N ARG A 135 -0.36 -30.41 11.77
CA ARG A 135 0.00 -31.82 12.00
C ARG A 135 1.50 -32.02 12.09
N THR A 136 2.23 -31.38 11.18
CA THR A 136 3.68 -31.54 11.03
C THR A 136 4.45 -30.42 11.72
N GLY A 137 3.80 -29.30 12.02
CA GLY A 137 4.42 -28.10 12.56
C GLY A 137 5.34 -27.38 11.57
N LYS A 138 5.42 -27.85 10.31
CA LYS A 138 6.27 -27.30 9.25
C LYS A 138 5.67 -26.05 8.65
N SER A 139 6.56 -25.19 8.18
CA SER A 139 6.21 -23.96 7.48
C SER A 139 5.87 -24.26 6.02
N HIS A 140 4.82 -23.64 5.50
CA HIS A 140 4.45 -23.73 4.08
C HIS A 140 4.15 -22.35 3.50
N ALA A 141 4.32 -22.22 2.20
CA ALA A 141 4.02 -20.99 1.48
C ALA A 141 2.51 -20.78 1.37
N LEU A 142 2.06 -19.54 1.55
CA LEU A 142 0.70 -19.12 1.19
C LEU A 142 0.76 -18.42 -0.16
N HIS A 143 0.58 -19.16 -1.26
CA HIS A 143 0.90 -18.71 -2.62
C HIS A 143 0.37 -17.30 -2.97
N LYS A 144 -0.92 -17.02 -2.75
CA LYS A 144 -1.51 -15.69 -3.03
C LYS A 144 -0.86 -14.57 -2.21
N ARG A 145 -0.42 -14.87 -0.99
CA ARG A 145 0.25 -13.90 -0.11
C ARG A 145 1.71 -13.69 -0.51
N VAL A 146 2.39 -14.75 -0.95
CA VAL A 146 3.73 -14.67 -1.55
C VAL A 146 3.69 -13.81 -2.81
N GLU A 147 2.72 -14.04 -3.69
CA GLU A 147 2.50 -13.23 -4.89
C GLU A 147 2.30 -11.75 -4.55
N GLN A 148 1.45 -11.46 -3.55
CA GLN A 148 1.18 -10.10 -3.09
C GLN A 148 2.44 -9.42 -2.52
N LEU A 149 3.18 -10.13 -1.66
CA LEU A 149 4.45 -9.67 -1.09
C LEU A 149 5.47 -9.34 -2.20
N CYS A 150 5.67 -10.26 -3.14
CA CYS A 150 6.64 -10.11 -4.21
C CYS A 150 6.22 -8.99 -5.17
N THR A 151 4.92 -8.85 -5.47
CA THR A 151 4.40 -7.72 -6.26
C THR A 151 4.78 -6.38 -5.64
N ARG A 152 4.58 -6.21 -4.33
CA ARG A 152 4.91 -4.96 -3.63
C ARG A 152 6.41 -4.72 -3.51
N ALA A 153 7.20 -5.75 -3.22
CA ALA A 153 8.65 -5.65 -3.21
C ALA A 153 9.21 -5.18 -4.56
N ILE A 154 8.69 -5.72 -5.67
CA ILE A 154 9.08 -5.29 -7.03
C ILE A 154 8.66 -3.84 -7.29
N LYS A 155 7.46 -3.42 -6.90
CA LYS A 155 7.01 -2.03 -7.07
C LYS A 155 7.89 -1.03 -6.31
N TRP A 156 8.31 -1.38 -5.10
CA TRP A 156 9.28 -0.59 -4.33
C TRP A 156 10.66 -0.53 -5.00
N ALA A 157 11.15 -1.64 -5.52
CA ALA A 157 12.40 -1.68 -6.30
C ALA A 157 12.31 -0.85 -7.58
N GLU A 158 11.18 -0.91 -8.31
CA GLU A 158 10.91 -0.11 -9.50
C GLU A 158 10.93 1.38 -9.17
N LEU A 159 10.36 1.80 -8.03
CA LEU A 159 10.39 3.20 -7.59
C LEU A 159 11.82 3.73 -7.41
N LYS A 160 12.74 2.92 -6.88
CA LYS A 160 14.16 3.29 -6.75
C LYS A 160 14.84 3.39 -8.12
N ARG A 161 14.50 2.50 -9.06
CA ARG A 161 15.11 2.43 -10.40
C ARG A 161 14.61 3.49 -11.37
N LYS A 162 13.34 3.88 -11.28
CA LYS A 162 12.70 4.75 -12.27
C LYS A 162 13.26 6.16 -12.23
N VAL A 163 13.48 6.76 -13.40
CA VAL A 163 13.89 8.17 -13.52
C VAL A 163 12.76 9.07 -13.02
N LYS A 164 13.10 10.15 -12.30
CA LYS A 164 12.10 11.05 -11.68
C LYS A 164 11.06 11.57 -12.67
N ALA A 165 11.46 11.94 -13.89
CA ALA A 165 10.55 12.44 -14.92
C ALA A 165 9.47 11.43 -15.34
N GLU A 166 9.74 10.12 -15.24
CA GLU A 166 8.80 9.06 -15.61
C GLU A 166 7.94 8.57 -14.44
N LYS A 167 8.23 9.01 -13.21
CA LYS A 167 7.47 8.60 -12.02
C LYS A 167 6.10 9.23 -12.06
N LYS A 168 5.07 8.38 -11.99
CA LYS A 168 3.68 8.79 -11.85
C LYS A 168 3.30 8.74 -10.37
N VAL A 169 2.71 9.82 -9.86
CA VAL A 169 2.37 9.97 -8.44
C VAL A 169 0.90 10.32 -8.33
N ALA A 170 0.14 9.54 -7.57
CA ALA A 170 -1.23 9.87 -7.20
C ALA A 170 -1.27 10.42 -5.78
N ILE A 171 -1.91 11.57 -5.60
CA ILE A 171 -2.22 12.21 -4.32
C ILE A 171 -3.73 12.07 -4.12
N THR A 172 -4.14 11.27 -3.15
CA THR A 172 -5.56 11.01 -2.87
C THR A 172 -6.05 11.88 -1.72
N VAL A 173 -7.06 12.70 -1.97
CA VAL A 173 -7.76 13.52 -0.98
C VAL A 173 -9.03 12.82 -0.55
N PHE A 174 -9.29 12.74 0.76
CA PHE A 174 -10.52 12.15 1.28
C PHE A 174 -11.64 13.19 1.37
N SER A 175 -12.83 12.80 0.91
CA SER A 175 -14.07 13.57 1.06
C SER A 175 -14.83 13.11 2.30
N PHE A 176 -14.28 13.42 3.48
CA PHE A 176 -14.89 13.05 4.76
C PHE A 176 -14.82 14.21 5.75
N PRO A 177 -15.92 14.59 6.43
CA PRO A 177 -17.25 13.95 6.42
C PRO A 177 -18.03 14.24 5.13
N PRO A 178 -18.76 13.26 4.58
CA PRO A 178 -19.73 13.53 3.52
C PRO A 178 -20.85 14.41 4.11
N ASP A 179 -21.45 15.26 3.28
CA ASP A 179 -22.49 16.24 3.66
C ASP A 179 -22.10 17.40 4.61
N LYS A 180 -20.90 17.41 5.22
CA LYS A 180 -20.40 18.59 5.97
C LYS A 180 -19.54 19.56 5.15
N GLY A 181 -19.45 19.28 3.85
CA GLY A 181 -18.97 20.20 2.84
C GLY A 181 -17.49 20.60 2.92
N ASN A 182 -16.61 19.76 3.45
CA ASN A 182 -15.17 20.03 3.35
C ASN A 182 -14.43 18.83 2.76
N VAL A 183 -14.29 18.82 1.43
CA VAL A 183 -13.33 17.93 0.76
C VAL A 183 -11.93 18.27 1.27
N GLY A 184 -11.19 17.26 1.74
CA GLY A 184 -9.85 17.48 2.28
C GLY A 184 -9.83 18.05 3.70
N THR A 185 -10.83 17.76 4.55
CA THR A 185 -10.64 17.95 6.00
C THR A 185 -9.71 16.89 6.57
N ALA A 186 -8.52 17.32 6.99
CA ALA A 186 -7.62 16.56 7.85
C ALA A 186 -7.31 17.40 9.10
N ALA A 187 -7.25 16.76 10.27
CA ALA A 187 -7.07 17.47 11.54
C ALA A 187 -5.76 18.29 11.53
N TYR A 188 -5.89 19.60 11.73
CA TYR A 188 -4.78 20.56 11.76
C TYR A 188 -3.90 20.61 10.49
N LEU A 189 -4.43 20.17 9.34
CA LEU A 189 -3.72 20.18 8.06
C LEU A 189 -4.49 21.03 7.02
N ASN A 190 -3.84 22.05 6.49
CA ASN A 190 -4.33 22.75 5.30
C ASN A 190 -4.00 21.90 4.06
N VAL A 191 -4.91 20.99 3.70
CA VAL A 191 -4.67 19.94 2.71
C VAL A 191 -4.25 20.51 1.36
N PHE A 192 -5.03 21.43 0.77
CA PHE A 192 -4.72 21.94 -0.56
C PHE A 192 -3.46 22.82 -0.60
N ALA A 193 -3.20 23.63 0.43
CA ALA A 193 -1.94 24.37 0.52
C ALA A 193 -0.72 23.44 0.66
N SER A 194 -0.89 22.32 1.37
CA SER A 194 0.16 21.29 1.51
C SER A 194 0.41 20.58 0.18
N ILE A 195 -0.65 20.17 -0.52
CA ILE A 195 -0.56 19.55 -1.85
C ILE A 195 0.11 20.51 -2.84
N PHE A 196 -0.28 21.78 -2.84
CA PHE A 196 0.34 22.80 -3.67
C PHE A 196 1.86 22.93 -3.43
N SER A 197 2.27 22.92 -2.16
CA SER A 197 3.68 22.96 -1.78
C SER A 197 4.43 21.70 -2.26
N VAL A 198 3.83 20.52 -2.09
CA VAL A 198 4.36 19.24 -2.58
C VAL A 198 4.53 19.26 -4.11
N LEU A 199 3.55 19.78 -4.86
CA LEU A 199 3.64 19.87 -6.32
C LEU A 199 4.78 20.79 -6.78
N LYS A 200 4.98 21.94 -6.12
CA LYS A 200 6.12 22.83 -6.40
C LYS A 200 7.46 22.14 -6.14
N ASP A 201 7.58 21.44 -5.02
CA ASP A 201 8.80 20.71 -4.68
C ASP A 201 9.07 19.55 -5.66
N LEU A 202 8.03 18.79 -6.05
CA LEU A 202 8.15 17.73 -7.06
C LEU A 202 8.62 18.28 -8.41
N GLN A 203 8.04 19.40 -8.86
CA GLN A 203 8.44 20.05 -10.11
C GLN A 203 9.91 20.50 -10.06
N ARG A 204 10.33 21.14 -8.95
CA ARG A 204 11.73 21.56 -8.74
C ARG A 204 12.69 20.37 -8.71
N ASP A 205 12.27 19.26 -8.15
CA ASP A 205 13.09 18.05 -8.00
C ASP A 205 13.22 17.22 -9.29
N GLY A 206 12.54 17.61 -10.37
CA GLY A 206 12.63 16.99 -11.70
C GLY A 206 11.55 15.95 -12.02
N TYR A 207 10.42 15.97 -11.30
CA TYR A 207 9.23 15.22 -11.71
C TYR A 207 8.48 15.97 -12.82
N ASN A 208 7.77 15.24 -13.68
CA ASN A 208 6.95 15.88 -14.70
C ASN A 208 5.63 16.40 -14.08
N VAL A 209 5.58 17.69 -13.77
CA VAL A 209 4.39 18.39 -13.27
C VAL A 209 4.05 19.51 -14.25
N GLU A 210 3.00 19.31 -15.05
CA GLU A 210 2.53 20.25 -16.07
C GLU A 210 1.25 20.96 -15.62
N GLY A 211 1.07 22.21 -16.01
CA GLY A 211 -0.17 22.96 -15.74
C GLY A 211 -0.38 23.32 -14.27
N LEU A 212 0.68 23.42 -13.47
CA LEU A 212 0.58 23.84 -12.06
C LEU A 212 0.06 25.29 -11.96
N PRO A 213 -1.05 25.55 -11.23
CA PRO A 213 -1.54 26.92 -11.03
C PRO A 213 -0.56 27.80 -10.23
N GLU A 214 -0.76 29.12 -10.27
CA GLU A 214 0.10 30.08 -9.56
C GLU A 214 -0.15 30.11 -8.04
N THR A 215 -1.37 29.74 -7.61
CA THR A 215 -1.84 29.82 -6.22
C THR A 215 -2.52 28.54 -5.75
N SER A 216 -2.57 28.34 -4.43
CA SER A 216 -3.32 27.23 -3.81
C SER A 216 -4.82 27.34 -4.02
N GLU A 217 -5.34 28.55 -4.16
CA GLU A 217 -6.75 28.83 -4.38
C GLU A 217 -7.18 28.37 -5.78
N ALA A 218 -6.38 28.69 -6.80
CA ALA A 218 -6.62 28.20 -8.16
C ALA A 218 -6.52 26.67 -8.25
N LEU A 219 -5.63 26.03 -7.47
CA LEU A 219 -5.57 24.57 -7.37
C LEU A 219 -6.89 23.97 -6.86
N ILE A 220 -7.51 24.62 -5.87
CA ILE A 220 -8.80 24.18 -5.33
C ILE A 220 -9.88 24.31 -6.39
N GLU A 221 -9.94 25.44 -7.09
CA GLU A 221 -10.94 25.71 -8.13
C GLU A 221 -10.85 24.72 -9.30
N GLU A 222 -9.64 24.27 -9.66
CA GLU A 222 -9.46 23.26 -10.72
C GLU A 222 -9.90 21.85 -10.32
N VAL A 223 -9.94 21.54 -9.02
CA VAL A 223 -10.35 20.23 -8.49
C VAL A 223 -11.83 20.24 -8.07
N ILE A 224 -12.32 21.38 -7.57
CA ILE A 224 -13.67 21.60 -7.05
C ILE A 224 -14.23 22.86 -7.74
N HIS A 225 -15.10 22.66 -8.73
CA HIS A 225 -15.78 23.74 -9.44
C HIS A 225 -16.81 24.39 -8.52
N ASP A 226 -16.77 25.72 -8.37
CA ASP A 226 -17.69 26.52 -7.53
C ASP A 226 -17.66 26.20 -6.02
N LYS A 227 -16.78 26.94 -5.32
CA LYS A 227 -16.54 26.84 -3.87
C LYS A 227 -17.70 27.39 -3.02
N GLU A 228 -18.59 28.21 -3.57
CA GLU A 228 -19.68 28.88 -2.84
C GLU A 228 -20.98 28.07 -2.88
N ALA A 229 -21.18 27.27 -3.94
CA ALA A 229 -22.24 26.27 -3.97
C ALA A 229 -21.90 25.14 -2.98
N GLN A 230 -22.78 24.94 -1.98
CA GLN A 230 -22.70 23.86 -0.99
C GLN A 230 -22.11 22.58 -1.61
N PHE A 231 -20.90 22.23 -1.14
CA PHE A 231 -20.02 21.15 -1.58
C PHE A 231 -20.72 19.78 -1.66
N SER A 232 -21.50 19.61 -2.71
CA SER A 232 -22.13 18.36 -3.10
C SER A 232 -21.29 17.75 -4.23
N SER A 233 -21.31 16.43 -4.36
CA SER A 233 -20.60 15.66 -5.40
C SER A 233 -20.72 16.16 -6.86
N PRO A 234 -21.77 16.91 -7.31
CA PRO A 234 -21.87 17.42 -8.67
C PRO A 234 -20.76 18.39 -9.11
N ASN A 235 -19.99 18.94 -8.17
CA ASN A 235 -19.04 20.02 -8.41
C ASN A 235 -17.57 19.56 -8.54
N LEU A 236 -17.28 18.26 -8.42
CA LEU A 236 -15.92 17.76 -8.55
C LEU A 236 -15.50 17.63 -10.01
N ASN A 237 -14.24 17.95 -10.32
CA ASN A 237 -13.71 17.73 -11.66
C ASN A 237 -13.66 16.23 -11.97
N ILE A 238 -14.27 15.82 -13.08
CA ILE A 238 -14.22 14.43 -13.57
C ILE A 238 -12.90 14.26 -14.34
N ALA A 239 -11.99 13.46 -13.79
CA ALA A 239 -10.72 13.13 -14.44
C ALA A 239 -10.88 12.00 -15.46
N TYR A 240 -11.74 11.03 -15.16
CA TYR A 240 -11.93 9.85 -15.98
C TYR A 240 -13.34 9.28 -15.85
N LYS A 241 -13.86 8.74 -16.95
CA LYS A 241 -15.11 7.98 -17.01
C LYS A 241 -14.80 6.55 -17.37
N MET A 242 -14.92 5.65 -16.40
CA MET A 242 -14.62 4.23 -16.58
C MET A 242 -15.89 3.49 -16.99
N GLY A 243 -15.85 2.84 -18.16
CA GLY A 243 -16.97 2.03 -18.63
C GLY A 243 -17.13 0.77 -17.78
N VAL A 244 -18.36 0.27 -17.63
CA VAL A 244 -18.64 -0.93 -16.81
C VAL A 244 -17.82 -2.15 -17.25
N ARG A 245 -17.63 -2.32 -18.56
CA ARG A 245 -16.81 -3.42 -19.10
C ARG A 245 -15.35 -3.31 -18.65
N GLU A 246 -14.76 -2.14 -18.82
CA GLU A 246 -13.38 -1.86 -18.37
C GLU A 246 -13.26 -2.06 -16.86
N TYR A 247 -14.23 -1.58 -16.09
CA TYR A 247 -14.27 -1.76 -14.64
C TYR A 247 -14.21 -3.24 -14.23
N HIS A 248 -15.00 -4.11 -14.86
CA HIS A 248 -14.96 -5.55 -14.57
C HIS A 248 -13.64 -6.22 -15.02
N GLU A 249 -13.03 -5.74 -16.10
CA GLU A 249 -11.73 -6.24 -16.57
C GLU A 249 -10.59 -5.84 -15.60
N LEU A 250 -10.61 -4.61 -15.08
CA LEU A 250 -9.58 -4.10 -14.17
C LEU A 250 -9.82 -4.46 -12.69
N THR A 251 -11.06 -4.77 -12.32
CA THR A 251 -11.50 -5.01 -10.93
C THR A 251 -12.08 -6.42 -10.76
N PRO A 252 -11.25 -7.48 -10.61
CA PRO A 252 -11.75 -8.86 -10.51
C PRO A 252 -12.69 -9.12 -9.34
N TYR A 253 -12.63 -8.29 -8.29
CA TYR A 253 -13.49 -8.38 -7.11
C TYR A 253 -14.79 -7.55 -7.22
N ALA A 254 -15.07 -6.93 -8.37
CA ALA A 254 -16.28 -6.12 -8.58
C ALA A 254 -17.57 -6.88 -8.27
N THR A 255 -17.64 -8.17 -8.63
CA THR A 255 -18.81 -9.03 -8.39
C THR A 255 -19.11 -9.23 -6.90
N ALA A 256 -18.09 -9.22 -6.05
CA ALA A 256 -18.25 -9.30 -4.59
C ALA A 256 -18.88 -8.03 -4.00
N LEU A 257 -18.86 -6.91 -4.73
CA LEU A 257 -19.48 -5.66 -4.29
C LEU A 257 -20.98 -5.63 -4.62
N GLU A 258 -21.43 -6.45 -5.58
CA GLU A 258 -22.81 -6.40 -6.08
C GLU A 258 -23.85 -6.79 -5.03
N GLU A 259 -23.47 -7.66 -4.07
CA GLU A 259 -24.32 -8.02 -2.93
C GLU A 259 -24.79 -6.76 -2.18
N ASN A 260 -23.89 -5.79 -2.02
CA ASN A 260 -24.19 -4.58 -1.27
C ASN A 260 -24.67 -3.40 -2.12
N TRP A 261 -24.18 -3.31 -3.35
CA TRP A 261 -24.27 -2.09 -4.16
C TRP A 261 -25.04 -2.28 -5.49
N GLY A 262 -25.55 -3.48 -5.76
CA GLY A 262 -26.19 -3.81 -7.03
C GLY A 262 -25.17 -3.93 -8.17
N LYS A 263 -25.62 -3.88 -9.42
CA LYS A 263 -24.70 -3.96 -10.57
C LYS A 263 -23.98 -2.62 -10.79
N ALA A 264 -22.74 -2.68 -11.27
CA ALA A 264 -22.03 -1.52 -11.79
C ALA A 264 -22.82 -0.86 -12.95
N PRO A 265 -22.77 0.48 -13.12
CA PRO A 265 -21.92 1.44 -12.40
C PRO A 265 -22.44 1.83 -11.00
N GLY A 266 -23.63 1.37 -10.61
CA GLY A 266 -24.27 1.73 -9.34
C GLY A 266 -24.75 3.18 -9.32
N ASN A 267 -25.12 3.65 -8.12
CA ASN A 267 -25.73 4.98 -7.92
C ASN A 267 -24.74 6.03 -7.38
N LEU A 268 -23.59 5.60 -6.85
CA LEU A 268 -22.57 6.48 -6.27
C LEU A 268 -21.41 6.67 -7.25
N ASN A 269 -21.04 7.92 -7.49
CA ASN A 269 -20.02 8.32 -8.45
C ASN A 269 -20.27 7.70 -9.83
N SER A 270 -21.47 7.92 -10.33
CA SER A 270 -21.96 7.34 -11.58
C SER A 270 -22.74 8.40 -12.34
N ASP A 271 -22.61 8.43 -13.67
CA ASP A 271 -23.48 9.21 -14.55
C ASP A 271 -24.65 8.39 -15.12
N GLY A 272 -24.86 7.18 -14.58
CA GLY A 272 -25.85 6.21 -15.02
C GLY A 272 -25.29 5.17 -15.98
N GLU A 273 -24.20 5.49 -16.70
CA GLU A 273 -23.55 4.57 -17.65
C GLU A 273 -22.13 4.21 -17.23
N ASN A 274 -21.40 5.16 -16.62
CA ASN A 274 -19.98 5.06 -16.30
C ASN A 274 -19.72 5.30 -14.82
N LEU A 275 -18.61 4.76 -14.34
CA LEU A 275 -18.03 5.09 -13.03
C LEU A 275 -17.16 6.34 -13.17
N LEU A 276 -17.40 7.32 -12.30
CA LEU A 276 -16.73 8.63 -12.32
C LEU A 276 -15.55 8.65 -11.37
N VAL A 277 -14.35 8.92 -11.90
CA VAL A 277 -13.15 9.17 -11.12
C VAL A 277 -12.96 10.67 -11.03
N TYR A 278 -13.06 11.20 -9.81
CA TYR A 278 -12.87 12.62 -9.55
C TYR A 278 -11.42 12.96 -9.28
N GLY A 279 -10.98 14.10 -9.82
CA GLY A 279 -9.60 14.57 -9.68
C GLY A 279 -9.13 15.43 -10.83
N LYS A 280 -7.84 15.74 -10.85
CA LYS A 280 -7.18 16.53 -11.89
C LYS A 280 -5.77 16.01 -12.14
N GLN A 281 -5.39 15.95 -13.42
CA GLN A 281 -4.06 15.52 -13.86
C GLN A 281 -3.15 16.73 -14.11
N TYR A 282 -1.92 16.65 -13.58
CA TYR A 282 -0.83 17.62 -13.75
C TYR A 282 0.43 16.90 -14.26
N GLY A 283 0.55 16.70 -15.57
CA GLY A 283 1.64 15.91 -16.17
C GLY A 283 1.59 14.45 -15.68
N ASN A 284 2.58 14.02 -14.90
CA ASN A 284 2.63 12.69 -14.27
C ASN A 284 2.10 12.67 -12.82
N VAL A 285 1.60 13.79 -12.29
CA VAL A 285 0.98 13.83 -10.96
C VAL A 285 -0.54 13.91 -11.06
N PHE A 286 -1.24 12.99 -10.42
CA PHE A 286 -2.69 12.97 -10.34
C PHE A 286 -3.15 13.39 -8.94
N ILE A 287 -4.03 14.38 -8.85
CA ILE A 287 -4.73 14.70 -7.60
C ILE A 287 -6.13 14.12 -7.72
N GLY A 288 -6.39 13.04 -6.99
CA GLY A 288 -7.68 12.38 -7.01
C GLY A 288 -8.49 12.66 -5.75
N VAL A 289 -9.80 12.81 -5.90
CA VAL A 289 -10.72 12.92 -4.78
C VAL A 289 -11.39 11.57 -4.56
N GLN A 290 -11.07 10.94 -3.44
CA GLN A 290 -11.62 9.64 -3.09
C GLN A 290 -13.14 9.77 -2.90
N PRO A 291 -13.92 8.82 -3.43
CA PRO A 291 -15.36 8.74 -3.15
C PRO A 291 -15.65 8.58 -1.66
N THR A 292 -16.87 8.94 -1.26
CA THR A 292 -17.33 8.72 0.12
C THR A 292 -17.34 7.22 0.42
N PHE A 293 -17.21 6.82 1.68
CA PHE A 293 -17.25 5.40 2.03
C PHE A 293 -18.64 4.75 1.86
N GLY A 294 -19.67 5.52 1.49
CA GLY A 294 -21.03 5.01 1.28
C GLY A 294 -21.82 4.70 2.57
N TYR A 295 -21.35 5.18 3.72
CA TYR A 295 -22.02 4.99 5.02
C TYR A 295 -23.33 5.77 5.17
N GLU A 296 -23.58 6.73 4.28
CA GLU A 296 -24.78 7.58 4.33
C GLU A 296 -25.82 7.05 3.35
N GLY A 297 -26.86 6.46 3.91
CA GLY A 297 -28.03 5.99 3.17
C GLY A 297 -28.94 5.09 4.00
N ASP A 298 -28.36 4.12 4.72
CA ASP A 298 -29.12 3.20 5.58
C ASP A 298 -28.40 2.94 6.93
N PRO A 299 -28.71 3.72 7.97
CA PRO A 299 -28.10 3.55 9.29
C PRO A 299 -28.39 2.18 9.92
N MET A 300 -29.47 1.48 9.50
CA MET A 300 -29.74 0.11 9.97
C MET A 300 -28.76 -0.89 9.37
N ARG A 301 -28.40 -0.72 8.09
CA ARG A 301 -27.39 -1.57 7.44
C ARG A 301 -26.01 -1.44 8.10
N LEU A 302 -25.67 -0.25 8.60
CA LEU A 302 -24.45 0.01 9.37
C LEU A 302 -24.45 -0.70 10.73
N LEU A 303 -25.62 -0.84 11.36
CA LEU A 303 -25.79 -1.50 12.65
C LEU A 303 -25.82 -3.04 12.57
N PHE A 304 -26.26 -3.60 11.42
CA PHE A 304 -26.45 -5.05 11.26
C PHE A 304 -25.47 -5.73 10.30
N SER A 305 -24.73 -4.98 9.47
CA SER A 305 -23.72 -5.58 8.58
C SER A 305 -22.50 -6.02 9.38
N LYS A 306 -22.19 -7.32 9.33
CA LYS A 306 -20.92 -7.87 9.86
C LYS A 306 -19.73 -7.57 8.97
N SER A 307 -19.98 -7.18 7.72
CA SER A 307 -18.98 -6.83 6.71
C SER A 307 -19.50 -5.67 5.86
N ALA A 308 -18.85 -4.52 5.94
CA ALA A 308 -19.04 -3.42 5.00
C ALA A 308 -18.10 -3.63 3.79
N SER A 309 -18.61 -3.47 2.57
CA SER A 309 -17.79 -3.46 1.36
C SER A 309 -17.81 -2.07 0.71
N PRO A 310 -16.73 -1.65 0.02
CA PRO A 310 -16.73 -0.39 -0.72
C PRO A 310 -17.73 -0.43 -1.87
N HIS A 311 -18.30 0.72 -2.24
CA HIS A 311 -19.14 0.83 -3.43
C HIS A 311 -18.30 0.81 -4.73
N HIS A 312 -18.95 0.60 -5.88
CA HIS A 312 -18.24 0.47 -7.17
C HIS A 312 -17.36 1.68 -7.50
N GLY A 313 -17.86 2.91 -7.32
CA GLY A 313 -17.06 4.13 -7.52
C GLY A 313 -15.76 4.18 -6.70
N PHE A 314 -15.79 3.71 -5.45
CA PHE A 314 -14.59 3.60 -4.61
C PHE A 314 -13.59 2.61 -5.19
N ALA A 315 -14.05 1.43 -5.63
CA ALA A 315 -13.19 0.44 -6.27
C ALA A 315 -12.66 0.92 -7.64
N ALA A 316 -13.48 1.63 -8.42
CA ALA A 316 -13.10 2.19 -9.72
C ALA A 316 -12.00 3.25 -9.58
N TYR A 317 -12.06 4.10 -8.54
CA TYR A 317 -11.00 5.05 -8.24
C TYR A 317 -9.64 4.36 -8.08
N TYR A 318 -9.55 3.31 -7.25
CA TYR A 318 -8.29 2.61 -7.03
C TYR A 318 -7.84 1.78 -8.22
N SER A 319 -8.78 1.26 -9.00
CA SER A 319 -8.46 0.55 -10.24
C SER A 319 -7.85 1.49 -11.28
N PHE A 320 -8.36 2.73 -11.37
CA PHE A 320 -7.76 3.78 -12.19
C PHE A 320 -6.36 4.22 -11.69
N VAL A 321 -6.16 4.30 -10.38
CA VAL A 321 -4.85 4.69 -9.82
C VAL A 321 -3.80 3.59 -10.01
N GLU A 322 -4.20 2.31 -9.94
CA GLU A 322 -3.29 1.17 -10.01
C GLU A 322 -2.92 0.77 -11.46
N LYS A 323 -3.85 0.91 -12.41
CA LYS A 323 -3.74 0.37 -13.78
C LYS A 323 -3.49 1.48 -14.80
#